data_AF-A0A920CUH7-F1
#
_entry.id   AF-A0A920CUH7-F1
#
_cell.length_a   1.000
_cell.length_b   1.000
_cell.length_c   1.000
_cell.angle_alpha   90.00
_cell.angle_beta   90.00
_cell.angle_gamma   90.00
#
_symmetry.space_group_name_H-M   'P 1'
#
loop_
_entity.id
_entity.type
_entity.pdbx_description
1 polymer ?
#
loop_
_entity_poly.entity_id
_entity_poly.type
_entity_poly.pdbx_seq_one_letter_code
_entity_poly.pdbx_strand_id
1 'polypeptide(L)'
;MKRHPEDSYPGGCAYHGDCLEGMAAGPAIEARWHAKGHVLPPDHPAWAIEAYYIAQAVTGAILMLSPEKVILGGGVMQQPQLFPLIREAVARNLNGYVQADEITERIEDYIVPPRLGAKAGLYGALALGLEALGETPARR
;
A
#
# COMPACT_ATOMS: atom_id res chain seq x y z
N MET A 1 -3.52 -3.97 -14.38
CA MET A 1 -3.86 -2.84 -13.49
C MET A 1 -4.78 -1.92 -14.29
N LYS A 2 -5.89 -1.40 -13.75
CA LYS A 2 -6.67 -0.38 -14.48
C LYS A 2 -5.98 0.97 -14.33
N ARG A 3 -5.88 1.72 -15.42
CA ARG A 3 -5.26 3.05 -15.48
C ARG A 3 -6.16 4.10 -14.83
N HIS A 4 -5.60 5.00 -14.03
CA HIS A 4 -6.34 6.18 -13.56
C HIS A 4 -6.68 7.04 -14.80
N PRO A 5 -7.92 7.52 -14.95
CA PRO A 5 -8.37 8.21 -16.17
C PRO A 5 -7.58 9.50 -16.46
N GLU A 6 -7.04 10.13 -15.43
CA GLU A 6 -6.24 11.36 -15.53
C GLU A 6 -4.72 11.12 -15.54
N ASP A 7 -4.27 9.86 -15.47
CA ASP A 7 -2.83 9.55 -15.47
C ASP A 7 -2.34 9.14 -16.86
N SER A 8 -1.51 9.99 -17.47
CA SER A 8 -0.85 9.74 -18.76
C SER A 8 0.53 9.10 -18.65
N TYR A 9 1.07 8.88 -17.44
CA TYR A 9 2.41 8.33 -17.24
C TYR A 9 2.51 6.88 -17.73
N PRO A 10 3.40 6.51 -18.67
CA PRO A 10 3.35 5.19 -19.33
C PRO A 10 3.67 3.99 -18.42
N GLY A 11 4.28 4.23 -17.25
CA GLY A 11 4.75 3.19 -16.34
C GLY A 11 6.26 2.98 -16.43
N GLY A 12 6.89 2.70 -15.29
CA GLY A 12 8.34 2.62 -15.15
C GLY A 12 8.92 1.20 -15.02
N CYS A 13 8.09 0.16 -15.01
CA CYS A 13 8.58 -1.21 -14.84
C CYS A 13 9.22 -1.72 -16.14
N ALA A 14 10.49 -2.12 -16.08
CA ALA A 14 11.23 -2.62 -17.25
C ALA A 14 10.62 -3.88 -17.90
N TYR A 15 9.83 -4.64 -17.16
CA TYR A 15 9.24 -5.89 -17.64
C TYR A 15 7.81 -5.73 -18.13
N HIS A 16 7.00 -4.95 -17.40
CA HIS A 16 5.55 -4.93 -17.60
C HIS A 16 5.01 -3.54 -17.97
N GLY A 17 5.84 -2.49 -17.93
CA GLY A 17 5.40 -1.10 -18.11
C GLY A 17 4.54 -0.63 -16.94
N ASP A 18 3.23 -0.86 -17.03
CA ASP A 18 2.19 -0.30 -16.17
C ASP A 18 1.64 -1.27 -15.10
N CYS A 19 2.48 -2.20 -14.63
CA CYS A 19 2.16 -3.00 -13.45
C CYS A 19 2.08 -2.10 -12.18
N LEU A 20 1.68 -2.69 -11.04
CA LEU A 20 1.57 -1.94 -9.78
C LEU A 20 2.84 -1.14 -9.46
N GLU A 21 4.00 -1.81 -9.46
CA GLU A 21 5.29 -1.15 -9.19
C GLU A 21 5.58 -0.07 -10.23
N GLY A 22 5.35 -0.39 -11.50
CA GLY A 22 5.53 0.56 -12.61
C GLY A 22 4.71 1.83 -12.46
N MET A 23 3.59 1.80 -11.73
CA MET A 23 2.67 2.92 -11.56
C MET A 23 2.73 3.61 -10.19
N ALA A 24 3.09 2.89 -9.13
CA ALA A 24 2.94 3.31 -7.73
C ALA A 24 4.28 3.30 -6.94
N ALA A 25 5.40 2.97 -7.57
CA ALA A 25 6.68 3.08 -6.89
C ALA A 25 7.10 4.55 -6.72
N GLY A 26 7.95 4.83 -5.73
CA GLY A 26 8.55 6.17 -5.55
C GLY A 26 9.18 6.74 -6.83
N PRO A 27 9.95 5.96 -7.61
CA PRO A 27 10.46 6.39 -8.91
C PRO A 27 9.36 6.70 -9.94
N ALA A 28 8.20 6.03 -9.88
CA ALA A 28 7.06 6.33 -10.75
C ALA A 28 6.46 7.70 -10.41
N ILE A 29 6.35 8.04 -9.11
CA ILE A 29 5.95 9.38 -8.66
C ILE A 29 6.93 10.43 -9.18
N GLU A 30 8.24 10.20 -9.00
CA GLU A 30 9.28 11.14 -9.44
C GLU A 30 9.28 11.34 -10.95
N ALA A 31 9.15 10.27 -11.73
CA ALA A 31 9.08 10.34 -13.19
C ALA A 31 7.78 11.01 -13.68
N ARG A 32 6.65 10.77 -13.02
CA ARG A 32 5.34 11.35 -13.37
C ARG A 32 5.27 12.86 -13.10
N TRP A 33 5.82 13.31 -11.98
CA TRP A 33 5.64 14.69 -11.48
C TRP A 33 6.90 15.55 -11.58
N HIS A 34 8.01 14.98 -12.07
CA HIS A 34 9.33 15.63 -12.10
C HIS A 34 9.79 16.15 -10.73
N ALA A 35 9.32 15.52 -9.66
CA ALA A 35 9.61 15.88 -8.27
C ALA A 35 9.49 14.66 -7.36
N LYS A 36 10.38 14.57 -6.36
CA LYS A 36 10.35 13.47 -5.38
C LYS A 36 9.08 13.55 -4.54
N GLY A 37 8.50 12.40 -4.20
CA GLY A 37 7.25 12.35 -3.42
C GLY A 37 7.28 13.17 -2.12
N HIS A 38 8.40 13.19 -1.39
CA HIS A 38 8.49 13.93 -0.12
C HIS A 38 8.51 15.46 -0.25
N VAL A 39 8.68 16.02 -1.46
CA VAL A 39 8.60 17.47 -1.69
C VAL A 39 7.23 17.91 -2.21
N LEU A 40 6.37 16.97 -2.59
CA LEU A 40 5.02 17.28 -3.05
C LEU A 40 4.14 17.68 -1.86
N PRO A 41 3.31 18.73 -1.98
CA PRO A 41 2.47 19.17 -0.88
C PRO A 41 1.34 18.14 -0.60
N PRO A 42 0.78 18.09 0.62
CA PRO A 42 -0.22 17.08 0.98
C PRO A 42 -1.52 17.11 0.16
N ASP A 43 -1.85 18.23 -0.47
CA ASP A 43 -3.01 18.44 -1.33
C ASP A 43 -2.72 18.20 -2.82
N HIS A 44 -1.49 17.79 -3.16
CA HIS A 44 -1.10 17.52 -4.55
C HIS A 44 -1.92 16.38 -5.17
N PRO A 45 -2.36 16.49 -6.46
CA PRO A 45 -3.15 15.45 -7.13
C PRO A 45 -2.45 14.09 -7.24
N ALA A 46 -1.13 14.06 -7.09
CA ALA A 46 -0.32 12.83 -7.00
C ALA A 46 -0.92 11.80 -6.04
N TRP A 47 -1.40 12.25 -4.87
CA TRP A 47 -1.83 11.35 -3.81
C TRP A 47 -3.15 10.64 -4.13
N ALA A 48 -4.05 11.29 -4.87
CA ALA A 48 -5.27 10.65 -5.35
C ALA A 48 -4.96 9.54 -6.38
N ILE A 49 -4.04 9.82 -7.31
CA ILE A 49 -3.59 8.84 -8.32
C ILE A 49 -2.85 7.68 -7.65
N GLU A 50 -1.97 7.97 -6.70
CA GLU A 50 -1.20 6.97 -5.95
C GLU A 50 -2.13 6.05 -5.14
N ALA A 51 -3.07 6.65 -4.40
CA ALA A 51 -4.08 5.91 -3.65
C ALA A 51 -4.95 5.02 -4.54
N TYR A 52 -5.30 5.48 -5.75
CA TYR A 52 -6.07 4.69 -6.71
C TYR A 52 -5.37 3.39 -7.10
N TYR A 53 -4.06 3.43 -7.38
CA TYR A 53 -3.30 2.24 -7.75
C TYR A 53 -3.06 1.30 -6.56
N ILE A 54 -2.69 1.84 -5.40
CA ILE A 54 -2.50 1.04 -4.18
C ILE A 54 -3.82 0.37 -3.77
N ALA A 55 -4.95 1.10 -3.84
CA ALA A 55 -6.26 0.55 -3.50
C ALA A 55 -6.67 -0.62 -4.39
N GLN A 56 -6.34 -0.60 -5.69
CA GLN A 56 -6.57 -1.76 -6.56
C GLN A 56 -5.79 -3.00 -6.10
N ALA A 57 -4.53 -2.82 -5.69
CA ALA A 57 -3.71 -3.92 -5.18
C ALA A 57 -4.27 -4.48 -3.87
N VAL A 58 -4.64 -3.60 -2.93
CA VAL A 58 -5.25 -4.00 -1.66
C VAL A 58 -6.58 -4.70 -1.88
N THR A 59 -7.44 -4.17 -2.75
CA THR A 59 -8.72 -4.80 -3.13
C THR A 59 -8.50 -6.20 -3.69
N GLY A 60 -7.53 -6.36 -4.60
CA GLY A 60 -7.17 -7.66 -5.15
C GLY A 60 -6.69 -8.63 -4.06
N ALA A 61 -5.83 -8.17 -3.15
CA ALA A 61 -5.35 -8.99 -2.04
C ALA A 61 -6.50 -9.42 -1.11
N ILE A 62 -7.45 -8.53 -0.80
CA ILE A 62 -8.65 -8.86 -0.01
C ILE A 62 -9.43 -9.99 -0.67
N LEU A 63 -9.74 -9.84 -1.96
CA LEU A 63 -10.58 -10.80 -2.69
C LEU A 63 -9.88 -12.15 -2.95
N MET A 64 -8.54 -12.17 -3.01
CA MET A 64 -7.78 -13.39 -3.27
C MET A 64 -7.36 -14.12 -1.99
N LEU A 65 -7.00 -13.38 -0.94
CA LEU A 65 -6.30 -13.93 0.23
C LEU A 65 -7.06 -13.74 1.54
N SER A 66 -8.06 -12.84 1.58
CA SER A 66 -8.81 -12.49 2.80
C SER A 66 -7.91 -12.27 4.03
N PRO A 67 -6.91 -11.37 3.96
CA PRO A 67 -5.99 -11.17 5.08
C PRO A 67 -6.74 -10.56 6.28
N GLU A 68 -6.33 -10.88 7.49
CA GLU A 68 -6.90 -10.29 8.73
C GLU A 68 -6.37 -8.86 9.00
N LYS A 69 -5.26 -8.49 8.36
CA LYS A 69 -4.65 -7.16 8.46
C LYS A 69 -3.86 -6.83 7.20
N VAL A 70 -3.93 -5.59 6.76
CA VAL A 70 -3.11 -5.06 5.67
C VAL A 70 -2.16 -4.01 6.23
N ILE A 71 -0.86 -4.26 6.14
CA ILE A 71 0.18 -3.34 6.63
C ILE A 71 0.89 -2.71 5.44
N LEU A 72 0.76 -1.40 5.27
CA LEU A 72 1.36 -0.65 4.17
C LEU A 72 2.59 0.12 4.65
N GLY A 73 3.77 -0.22 4.12
CA GLY A 73 5.05 0.39 4.48
C GLY A 73 5.80 0.97 3.28
N GLY A 74 7.07 1.32 3.48
CA GLY A 74 7.92 1.92 2.45
C GLY A 74 7.90 3.45 2.44
N GLY A 75 8.79 4.06 1.66
CA GLY A 75 9.00 5.50 1.64
C GLY A 75 7.78 6.31 1.17
N VAL A 76 7.03 5.79 0.19
CA VAL A 76 5.79 6.43 -0.30
C VAL A 76 4.75 6.50 0.83
N MET A 77 4.59 5.42 1.60
CA MET A 77 3.64 5.35 2.71
C MET A 77 4.05 6.16 3.94
N GLN A 78 5.18 6.89 3.91
CA GLN A 78 5.49 7.91 4.92
C GLN A 78 4.64 9.17 4.78
N GLN A 79 3.85 9.28 3.71
CA GLN A 79 2.89 10.35 3.47
C GLN A 79 1.56 10.02 4.18
N PRO A 80 1.28 10.56 5.38
CA PRO A 80 0.15 10.13 6.20
C PRO A 80 -1.21 10.35 5.53
N GLN A 81 -1.32 11.37 4.66
CA GLN A 81 -2.51 11.68 3.89
C GLN A 81 -2.95 10.56 2.93
N LEU A 82 -2.06 9.63 2.56
CA LEU A 82 -2.41 8.51 1.69
C LEU A 82 -3.36 7.50 2.33
N PHE A 83 -3.26 7.26 3.65
CA PHE A 83 -4.04 6.22 4.31
C PHE A 83 -5.56 6.45 4.18
N PRO A 84 -6.11 7.64 4.50
CA PRO A 84 -7.53 7.93 4.26
C PRO A 84 -7.95 7.72 2.80
N LEU A 85 -7.14 8.20 1.84
CA LEU A 85 -7.44 8.08 0.41
C LEU A 85 -7.49 6.61 -0.06
N ILE A 86 -6.55 5.80 0.40
CA ILE A 86 -6.49 4.36 0.08
C ILE A 86 -7.69 3.64 0.66
N ARG A 87 -8.01 3.87 1.95
CA ARG A 87 -9.14 3.23 2.63
C ARG A 87 -10.46 3.55 1.91
N GLU A 88 -10.68 4.82 1.58
CA GLU A 88 -11.87 5.26 0.85
C GLU A 88 -11.95 4.61 -0.55
N ALA A 89 -10.82 4.56 -1.27
CA ALA A 89 -10.75 3.92 -2.58
C ALA A 89 -10.98 2.39 -2.51
N VAL A 90 -10.48 1.70 -1.49
CA VAL A 90 -10.73 0.27 -1.27
C VAL A 90 -12.21 0.03 -0.99
N ALA A 91 -12.84 0.81 -0.10
CA ALA A 91 -14.26 0.71 0.20
C ALA A 91 -15.11 0.90 -1.08
N ARG A 92 -14.78 1.92 -1.89
CA ARG A 92 -15.42 2.14 -3.20
C ARG A 92 -15.23 0.97 -4.16
N ASN A 93 -14.03 0.40 -4.25
CA ASN A 93 -13.76 -0.72 -5.15
C ASN A 93 -14.53 -1.99 -4.75
N LEU A 94 -14.64 -2.26 -3.44
CA LEU A 94 -15.39 -3.41 -2.94
C LEU A 94 -16.90 -3.21 -3.09
N ASN A 95 -17.40 -1.97 -3.06
CA ASN A 95 -18.79 -1.61 -3.35
C ASN A 95 -19.82 -2.52 -2.63
N GLY A 96 -19.57 -2.83 -1.36
CA GLY A 96 -20.44 -3.67 -0.54
C GLY A 96 -20.41 -5.17 -0.87
N TYR A 97 -19.50 -5.65 -1.71
CA TYR A 97 -19.36 -7.09 -1.99
C TYR A 97 -18.84 -7.87 -0.77
N VAL A 98 -17.86 -7.32 -0.05
CA VAL A 98 -17.33 -7.89 1.19
C VAL A 98 -17.95 -7.16 2.37
N GLN A 99 -18.77 -7.87 3.15
CA GLN A 99 -19.51 -7.36 4.30
C GLN A 99 -18.86 -7.85 5.61
N ALA A 100 -17.58 -7.53 5.79
CA ALA A 100 -16.86 -7.80 7.03
C ALA A 100 -16.68 -6.49 7.80
N ASP A 101 -16.96 -6.48 9.09
CA ASP A 101 -16.89 -5.29 9.94
C ASP A 101 -15.51 -4.61 9.89
N GLU A 102 -14.43 -5.39 9.76
CA GLU A 102 -13.06 -4.88 9.59
C GLU A 102 -12.93 -3.95 8.38
N ILE A 103 -13.77 -4.14 7.37
CA ILE A 103 -13.76 -3.38 6.11
C ILE A 103 -14.86 -2.32 6.10
N THR A 104 -16.06 -2.65 6.59
CA THR A 104 -17.22 -1.75 6.51
C THR A 104 -17.24 -0.70 7.62
N GLU A 105 -16.74 -1.04 8.81
CA GLU A 105 -16.84 -0.18 10.00
C GLU A 105 -15.47 0.18 10.59
N ARG A 106 -14.45 -0.68 10.45
CA ARG A 106 -13.16 -0.56 11.13
C ARG A 106 -11.96 -0.57 10.18
N ILE A 107 -12.12 -0.01 8.98
CA ILE A 107 -11.09 -0.07 7.92
C ILE A 107 -9.79 0.61 8.31
N GLU A 108 -9.85 1.58 9.22
CA GLU A 108 -8.71 2.26 9.81
C GLU A 108 -7.84 1.38 10.70
N ASP A 109 -8.44 0.36 11.33
CA ASP A 109 -7.76 -0.66 12.12
C ASP A 109 -7.33 -1.84 11.24
N TYR A 110 -7.89 -1.96 10.04
CA TYR A 110 -7.60 -3.02 9.08
C TYR A 110 -6.41 -2.69 8.16
N ILE A 111 -6.41 -1.50 7.55
CA ILE A 111 -5.33 -1.00 6.69
C ILE A 111 -4.49 0.02 7.48
N VAL A 112 -3.32 -0.40 7.95
CA VAL A 112 -2.53 0.33 8.96
C VAL A 112 -1.07 0.54 8.54
N PRO A 113 -0.38 1.56 9.09
CA PRO A 113 1.07 1.64 8.99
C PRO A 113 1.74 0.55 9.85
N PRO A 114 2.99 0.17 9.55
CA PRO A 114 3.75 -0.76 10.38
C PRO A 114 4.00 -0.16 11.76
N ARG A 115 3.59 -0.86 12.84
CA ARG A 115 3.84 -0.43 14.22
C ARG A 115 5.33 -0.30 14.56
N LEU A 116 6.17 -1.10 13.90
CA LEU A 116 7.63 -1.06 14.04
C LEU A 116 8.29 0.00 13.15
N GLY A 117 7.51 0.79 12.41
CA GLY A 117 8.00 1.79 11.47
C GLY A 117 9.00 1.20 10.47
N ALA A 118 10.08 1.94 10.23
CA ALA A 118 11.17 1.52 9.33
C ALA A 118 11.97 0.30 9.82
N LYS A 119 11.76 -0.16 11.06
CA LYS A 119 12.49 -1.28 11.66
C LYS A 119 11.82 -2.64 11.43
N ALA A 120 10.65 -2.68 10.79
CA ALA A 120 9.91 -3.93 10.56
C ALA A 120 10.76 -5.00 9.84
N GLY A 121 11.50 -4.60 8.80
CA GLY A 121 12.40 -5.52 8.07
C GLY A 121 13.57 -6.03 8.93
N LEU A 122 14.20 -5.15 9.71
CA LEU A 122 15.30 -5.51 10.61
C LEU A 122 14.84 -6.50 11.69
N TYR A 123 13.71 -6.24 12.34
CA TYR A 123 13.16 -7.16 13.33
C TYR A 123 12.67 -8.47 12.71
N GLY A 124 12.18 -8.43 11.47
CA GLY A 124 11.85 -9.64 10.70
C GLY A 124 13.08 -10.53 10.48
N ALA A 125 14.22 -9.95 10.09
CA ALA A 125 15.46 -10.69 9.94
C ALA A 125 15.95 -11.32 11.26
N LEU A 126 15.84 -10.59 12.37
CA LEU A 126 16.14 -11.12 13.69
C LEU A 126 15.20 -12.27 14.07
N ALA A 127 13.91 -12.13 13.81
CA ALA A 127 12.91 -13.17 14.06
C ALA A 127 13.21 -14.45 13.28
N LEU A 128 13.59 -14.33 11.99
CA LEU A 128 14.03 -15.47 11.18
C LEU A 128 15.28 -16.14 11.75
N GLY A 129 16.22 -15.36 12.30
CA GLY A 129 17.42 -15.90 12.97
C GLY A 129 17.09 -16.67 14.24
N LEU A 130 16.20 -16.14 15.09
CA LEU A 130 15.71 -16.82 16.29
C LEU A 130 14.94 -18.11 15.92
N GLU A 131 14.17 -18.08 14.83
CA GLU A 131 13.46 -19.26 14.33
C GLU A 131 14.42 -20.35 13.85
N ALA A 132 15.49 -19.98 13.15
CA ALA A 132 16.54 -20.92 12.75
C ALA A 132 17.30 -21.53 13.94
N LEU A 133 17.41 -20.82 15.07
CA LEU A 133 18.00 -21.32 16.31
C LEU A 133 17.04 -22.17 17.16
N GLY A 134 15.76 -22.23 16.79
CA GLY A 134 14.72 -22.87 17.62
C GLY A 134 14.35 -22.06 18.87
N GLU A 135 14.71 -20.78 18.90
CA GLU A 135 14.41 -19.84 19.99
C GLU A 135 13.13 -19.03 19.75
N THR A 136 12.31 -19.44 18.78
CA THR A 136 11.02 -18.78 18.54
C THR A 136 10.16 -18.89 19.79
N PRO A 137 9.71 -17.77 20.39
CA PRO A 137 8.67 -17.83 21.39
C PRO A 137 7.45 -18.55 20.81
N ALA A 138 6.83 -19.44 21.57
CA ALA A 138 5.64 -20.16 21.12
C ALA A 138 4.62 -19.17 20.53
N ARG A 139 4.19 -19.41 19.29
CA ARG A 139 3.13 -18.61 18.64
C ARG A 139 1.88 -18.77 19.51
N ARG A 140 1.44 -17.67 20.13
CA ARG A 140 0.14 -17.63 20.82
C ARG A 140 -0.98 -17.66 19.79
#